data_AF-A0A925X436-F1
#
_entry.id   AF-A0A925X436-F1
#
_cell.length_a   1.000
_cell.length_b   1.000
_cell.length_c   1.000
_cell.angle_alpha   90.00
_cell.angle_beta   90.00
_cell.angle_gamma   90.00
#
_symmetry.space_group_name_H-M   'P 1'
#
loop_
_entity.id
_entity.type
_entity.pdbx_description
1 polymer ?
#
loop_
_entity_poly.entity_id
_entity_poly.type
_entity_poly.pdbx_seq_one_letter_code
_entity_poly.pdbx_strand_id
1 'polypeptide(L)'
;MAKAKVYSHTNLIGTAELQLGDKSMGCVYGELLPTDYYYNNIQKSVWEFWKSSNPDYKKWHSLRFNVQLDNGYFLYAAGGFTFDDAREFPNEPKKIDIAGLDEYVIKEFFLQEEPTLFVKKPWHILSIHQKIAFEDELKKGIGK
;
A
#
# COMPACT_ATOMS: atom_id res chain seq x y z
N MET A 1 0.55 -3.22 -15.94
CA MET A 1 -0.16 -2.92 -14.67
C MET A 1 0.20 -3.99 -13.67
N ALA A 2 0.52 -3.60 -12.44
CA ALA A 2 0.96 -4.52 -11.40
C ALA A 2 -0.19 -4.77 -10.42
N LYS A 3 -0.67 -6.01 -10.36
CA LYS A 3 -1.68 -6.42 -9.38
C LYS A 3 -1.08 -6.42 -7.98
N ALA A 4 -1.86 -5.91 -7.02
CA ALA A 4 -1.42 -5.74 -5.66
C ALA A 4 -2.51 -6.04 -4.64
N LYS A 5 -2.09 -6.53 -3.49
CA LYS A 5 -2.90 -6.67 -2.27
C LYS A 5 -2.54 -5.53 -1.32
N VAL A 6 -3.56 -4.87 -0.79
CA VAL A 6 -3.44 -3.77 0.16
C VAL A 6 -3.88 -4.25 1.54
N TYR A 7 -3.06 -3.99 2.55
CA TYR A 7 -3.28 -4.44 3.92
C TYR A 7 -3.26 -3.27 4.90
N SER A 8 -3.98 -3.42 6.01
CA SER A 8 -3.79 -2.66 7.24
C SER A 8 -3.38 -3.65 8.32
N HIS A 9 -2.20 -3.45 8.91
CA HIS A 9 -1.50 -4.52 9.62
C HIS A 9 -1.46 -5.80 8.77
N THR A 10 -2.09 -6.87 9.23
CA THR A 10 -2.17 -8.17 8.55
C THR A 10 -3.49 -8.40 7.83
N ASN A 11 -4.48 -7.52 8.00
CA ASN A 11 -5.80 -7.65 7.41
C ASN A 11 -5.79 -7.13 5.96
N LEU A 12 -6.27 -7.94 5.03
CA LEU A 12 -6.48 -7.52 3.65
C LEU A 12 -7.62 -6.49 3.63
N ILE A 13 -7.33 -5.29 3.13
CA ILE A 13 -8.33 -4.21 3.04
C ILE A 13 -8.83 -4.05 1.61
N GLY A 14 -8.06 -4.50 0.61
CA GLY A 14 -8.49 -4.50 -0.78
C GLY A 14 -7.42 -5.01 -1.72
N THR A 15 -7.74 -5.01 -3.00
CA THR A 15 -6.79 -5.27 -4.09
C THR A 15 -6.81 -4.11 -5.06
N ALA A 16 -5.71 -3.87 -5.75
CA ALA A 16 -5.61 -2.82 -6.76
C ALA A 16 -4.80 -3.29 -7.96
N GLU A 17 -5.14 -2.80 -9.14
CA GLU A 17 -4.25 -2.84 -10.30
C GLU A 17 -3.50 -1.52 -10.37
N LEU A 18 -2.22 -1.55 -9.99
CA LEU A 18 -1.39 -0.37 -9.90
C LEU A 18 -0.75 -0.05 -11.24
N GLN A 19 -0.69 1.25 -11.53
CA GLN A 19 -0.08 1.82 -12.71
C GLN A 19 0.79 3.02 -12.35
N LEU A 20 1.72 3.34 -13.26
CA LEU A 20 2.62 4.47 -13.08
C LEU A 20 1.83 5.79 -13.11
N GLY A 21 2.03 6.61 -12.08
CA GLY A 21 1.59 8.00 -12.03
C GLY A 21 2.74 8.93 -12.36
N ASP A 22 3.05 9.86 -11.46
CA ASP A 22 4.23 10.71 -11.59
C ASP A 22 5.52 9.89 -11.36
N LYS A 23 6.19 9.57 -12.46
CA LYS A 23 7.46 8.83 -12.46
C LYS A 23 8.57 9.54 -11.67
N SER A 24 8.64 10.87 -11.75
CA SER A 24 9.72 11.63 -11.11
C SER A 24 9.63 11.61 -9.59
N MET A 25 8.41 11.44 -9.07
CA MET A 25 8.08 11.38 -7.65
C MET A 25 7.97 9.93 -7.13
N GLY A 26 8.22 8.93 -7.98
CA GLY A 26 8.05 7.52 -7.63
C GLY A 26 6.60 7.19 -7.26
N CYS A 27 5.63 7.81 -7.93
CA CYS A 27 4.21 7.64 -7.64
C CYS A 27 3.58 6.56 -8.50
N VAL A 28 2.82 5.67 -7.87
CA VAL A 28 1.93 4.71 -8.53
C VAL A 28 0.55 4.81 -7.90
N TYR A 29 -0.48 4.51 -8.70
CA TYR A 29 -1.86 4.59 -8.24
C TYR A 29 -2.71 3.50 -8.89
N GLY A 30 -3.89 3.26 -8.33
CA GLY A 30 -4.83 2.31 -8.91
C GLY A 30 -6.20 2.40 -8.27
N GLU A 31 -7.19 1.86 -8.95
CA GLU A 31 -8.51 1.63 -8.35
C GLU A 31 -8.37 0.57 -7.25
N LEU A 32 -8.86 0.91 -6.05
CA LEU A 32 -8.94 0.02 -4.92
C LEU A 32 -10.29 -0.69 -4.95
N LEU A 33 -10.26 -2.01 -5.06
CA LEU A 33 -11.40 -2.89 -4.81
C LEU A 33 -11.42 -3.25 -3.32
N PRO A 34 -12.26 -2.60 -2.49
CA PRO A 34 -12.19 -2.75 -1.05
C PRO A 34 -12.91 -4.03 -0.59
N THR A 35 -12.45 -4.59 0.52
CA THR A 35 -13.13 -5.69 1.22
C THR A 35 -14.11 -5.16 2.25
N ASP A 36 -14.97 -6.03 2.80
CA ASP A 36 -15.82 -5.70 3.95
C ASP A 36 -15.00 -5.18 5.15
N TYR A 37 -13.77 -5.67 5.33
CA TYR A 37 -12.89 -5.18 6.39
C TYR A 37 -12.56 -3.69 6.22
N TYR A 38 -12.36 -3.23 4.99
CA TYR A 38 -12.12 -1.82 4.72
C TYR A 38 -13.30 -0.96 5.15
N TYR A 39 -14.52 -1.31 4.73
CA TYR A 39 -15.72 -0.55 5.08
C TYR A 39 -15.95 -0.54 6.59
N ASN A 40 -15.76 -1.68 7.26
CA ASN A 40 -16.02 -1.83 8.68
C ASN A 40 -14.97 -1.17 9.59
N ASN A 41 -13.71 -1.04 9.13
CA ASN A 41 -12.60 -0.67 10.02
C ASN A 41 -11.72 0.49 9.52
N ILE A 42 -11.67 0.75 8.21
CA ILE A 42 -10.70 1.68 7.60
C ILE A 42 -11.37 2.94 7.06
N GLN A 43 -12.48 2.79 6.33
CA GLN A 43 -13.14 3.88 5.60
C GLN A 43 -13.39 5.12 6.45
N LYS A 44 -13.92 4.94 7.66
CA LYS A 44 -14.17 6.06 8.58
C LYS A 44 -12.89 6.84 8.91
N SER A 45 -11.76 6.15 9.08
CA SER A 45 -10.47 6.80 9.33
C SER A 45 -9.96 7.56 8.11
N VAL A 46 -10.21 7.06 6.89
CA VAL A 46 -9.92 7.77 5.64
C VAL A 46 -10.72 9.07 5.56
N TRP A 47 -12.03 9.01 5.77
CA TRP A 47 -12.89 10.19 5.75
C TRP A 47 -12.49 11.22 6.81
N GLU A 48 -12.19 10.78 8.04
CA GLU A 48 -11.76 11.66 9.12
C GLU A 48 -10.42 12.34 8.82
N PHE A 49 -9.48 11.61 8.21
CA PHE A 49 -8.17 12.15 7.86
C PHE A 49 -8.28 13.28 6.85
N TRP A 50 -9.05 13.08 5.77
CA TRP A 50 -9.18 14.07 4.69
C TRP A 50 -10.12 15.24 4.99
N LYS A 51 -11.08 15.06 5.91
CA LYS A 51 -11.97 16.15 6.33
C LYS A 51 -11.26 17.20 7.18
N SER A 52 -10.17 16.83 7.87
CA SER A 52 -9.50 17.71 8.83
C SER A 52 -8.53 18.68 8.13
N SER A 53 -8.55 19.95 8.54
CA SER A 53 -7.49 20.91 8.18
C SER A 53 -6.17 20.64 8.91
N ASN A 54 -6.20 19.78 9.94
CA ASN A 54 -5.02 19.28 10.66
C ASN A 54 -5.14 17.75 10.81
N PRO A 55 -4.73 16.98 9.79
CA PRO A 55 -4.86 15.52 9.80
C PRO A 55 -4.06 14.86 10.93
N ASP A 56 -4.65 13.87 11.60
CA ASP A 56 -3.96 13.09 12.64
C ASP A 56 -3.06 12.02 12.02
N TYR A 57 -1.81 12.41 11.73
CA TYR A 57 -0.80 11.51 11.19
C TYR A 57 -0.44 10.37 12.14
N LYS A 58 -0.54 10.56 13.46
CA LYS A 58 -0.26 9.48 14.42
C LYS A 58 -1.30 8.37 14.28
N LYS A 59 -2.58 8.75 14.20
CA LYS A 59 -3.67 7.80 13.91
C LYS A 59 -3.49 7.18 12.53
N TRP A 60 -3.16 7.95 11.50
CA TRP A 60 -2.92 7.44 10.15
C TRP A 60 -1.82 6.38 10.10
N HIS A 61 -0.66 6.67 10.68
CA HIS A 61 0.46 5.74 10.75
C HIS A 61 0.15 4.51 11.61
N SER A 62 -0.73 4.64 12.60
CA SER A 62 -1.17 3.49 13.42
C SER A 62 -1.93 2.45 12.61
N LEU A 63 -2.54 2.82 11.47
CA LEU A 63 -3.24 1.87 10.57
C LEU A 63 -2.26 0.94 9.83
N ARG A 64 -0.97 1.28 9.81
CA ARG A 64 0.13 0.45 9.29
C ARG A 64 -0.20 -0.18 7.93
N PHE A 65 -0.45 0.67 6.95
CA PHE A 65 -0.75 0.24 5.59
C PHE A 65 0.44 -0.44 4.92
N ASN A 66 0.17 -1.47 4.13
CA ASN A 66 1.16 -2.23 3.39
C ASN A 66 0.60 -2.61 2.02
N VAL A 67 1.46 -2.66 1.00
CA VAL A 67 1.07 -3.10 -0.33
C VAL A 67 2.05 -4.16 -0.82
N GLN A 68 1.52 -5.31 -1.24
CA GLN A 68 2.28 -6.41 -1.78
C GLN A 68 1.88 -6.64 -3.25
N LEU A 69 2.85 -6.61 -4.16
CA LEU A 69 2.65 -6.99 -5.55
C LEU A 69 2.48 -8.50 -5.68
N ASP A 70 1.80 -8.96 -6.74
CA ASP A 70 1.59 -10.40 -7.01
C ASP A 70 2.88 -11.20 -7.19
N ASN A 71 3.99 -10.54 -7.57
CA ASN A 71 5.32 -11.16 -7.63
C ASN A 71 5.98 -11.35 -6.23
N GLY A 72 5.28 -10.98 -5.16
CA GLY A 72 5.68 -11.13 -3.77
C GLY A 72 6.41 -9.93 -3.17
N TYR A 73 6.72 -8.90 -3.96
CA TYR A 73 7.42 -7.70 -3.52
C TYR A 73 6.54 -6.82 -2.65
N PHE A 74 7.04 -6.35 -1.50
CA PHE A 74 6.37 -5.34 -0.69
C PHE A 74 6.87 -3.95 -1.04
N LEU A 75 5.96 -3.07 -1.44
CA LEU A 75 6.28 -1.68 -1.76
C LEU A 75 6.65 -0.90 -0.48
N TYR A 76 7.79 -0.22 -0.54
CA TYR A 76 8.20 0.75 0.47
C TYR A 76 7.80 2.16 0.02
N ALA A 77 6.68 2.66 0.56
CA ALA A 77 6.14 3.97 0.22
C ALA A 77 6.77 5.06 1.10
N ALA A 78 7.91 5.62 0.71
CA ALA A 78 8.59 6.63 1.52
C ALA A 78 7.76 7.91 1.70
N GLY A 79 6.95 8.26 0.69
CA GLY A 79 5.98 9.37 0.74
C GLY A 79 4.64 8.99 1.37
N GLY A 80 4.43 7.70 1.68
CA GLY A 80 3.21 7.19 2.29
C GLY A 80 2.12 6.78 1.31
N PHE A 81 0.93 6.55 1.88
CA PHE A 81 -0.27 6.08 1.18
C PHE A 81 -1.38 7.12 1.32
N THR A 82 -2.14 7.30 0.24
CA THR A 82 -3.40 8.04 0.25
C THR A 82 -4.51 7.17 -0.30
N PHE A 83 -5.73 7.43 0.16
CA PHE A 83 -6.93 6.77 -0.33
C PHE A 83 -7.91 7.84 -0.77
N ASP A 84 -8.32 7.80 -2.03
CA ASP A 84 -9.42 8.62 -2.54
C ASP A 84 -10.72 7.87 -2.23
N ASP A 85 -11.35 8.24 -1.13
CA ASP A 85 -12.68 7.78 -0.74
C ASP A 85 -13.38 8.91 0.00
N ALA A 86 -14.37 9.50 -0.64
CA ALA A 86 -15.13 10.62 -0.11
C ALA A 86 -16.53 10.15 0.30
N ARG A 87 -16.97 10.57 1.49
CA ARG A 87 -18.30 10.24 2.01
C ARG A 87 -19.42 10.81 1.13
N GLU A 88 -19.16 11.95 0.52
CA GLU A 88 -20.03 12.68 -0.38
C GLU A 88 -20.23 11.96 -1.72
N PHE A 89 -19.27 11.10 -2.10
CA PHE A 89 -19.25 10.36 -3.36
C PHE A 89 -19.14 8.84 -3.13
N PRO A 90 -20.13 8.22 -2.46
CA PRO A 90 -20.04 6.82 -2.04
C PRO A 90 -19.93 5.85 -3.23
N ASN A 91 -20.48 6.23 -4.38
CA ASN A 91 -20.50 5.43 -5.60
C ASN A 91 -19.26 5.62 -6.49
N GLU A 92 -18.38 6.58 -6.17
CA GLU A 92 -17.15 6.74 -6.94
C GLU A 92 -16.16 5.61 -6.65
N PRO A 93 -15.44 5.13 -7.68
CA PRO A 93 -14.37 4.16 -7.49
C PRO A 93 -13.36 4.69 -6.48
N LYS A 94 -13.04 3.86 -5.48
CA LYS A 94 -12.05 4.20 -4.48
C LYS A 94 -10.69 4.05 -5.12
N LYS A 95 -9.73 4.91 -4.76
CA LYS A 95 -8.36 4.81 -5.29
C LYS A 95 -7.36 4.73 -4.17
N ILE A 96 -6.21 4.16 -4.48
CA ILE A 96 -5.02 4.21 -3.66
C ILE A 96 -3.90 4.88 -4.46
N ASP A 97 -3.21 5.82 -3.84
CA ASP A 97 -1.94 6.33 -4.34
C ASP A 97 -0.81 5.98 -3.36
N ILE A 98 0.33 5.68 -3.95
CA ILE A 98 1.53 5.23 -3.26
C ILE A 98 2.67 6.11 -3.75
N ALA A 99 3.27 6.88 -2.84
CA ALA A 99 4.27 7.88 -3.18
C ALA A 99 5.67 7.51 -2.67
N GLY A 100 6.69 7.97 -3.39
CA GLY A 100 8.09 7.82 -2.99
C GLY A 100 8.60 6.38 -3.11
N LEU A 101 8.20 5.67 -4.16
CA LEU A 101 8.86 4.42 -4.53
C LEU A 101 10.23 4.69 -5.14
N ASP A 102 11.18 3.81 -4.87
CA ASP A 102 12.51 3.89 -5.46
C ASP A 102 12.45 3.73 -7.00
N GLU A 103 13.30 4.45 -7.72
CA GLU A 103 13.34 4.43 -9.18
C GLU A 103 13.55 3.00 -9.74
N TYR A 104 14.33 2.17 -9.05
CA TYR A 104 14.53 0.78 -9.41
C TYR A 104 13.21 -0.01 -9.41
N VAL A 105 12.38 0.19 -8.38
CA VAL A 105 11.06 -0.48 -8.28
C VAL A 105 10.17 -0.09 -9.45
N ILE A 106 10.16 1.21 -9.82
CA ILE A 106 9.42 1.70 -10.97
C ILE A 106 9.92 1.04 -12.27
N LYS A 107 11.24 1.04 -12.48
CA LYS A 107 11.86 0.45 -13.68
C LYS A 107 11.61 -1.04 -13.82
N GLU A 108 11.64 -1.77 -12.71
CA GLU A 108 11.61 -3.23 -12.72
C GLU A 108 10.20 -3.81 -12.71
N PHE A 109 9.25 -3.17 -12.02
CA PHE A 109 7.90 -3.73 -11.84
C PHE A 109 6.78 -2.98 -12.58
N PHE A 110 7.02 -1.74 -13.02
CA PHE A 110 5.99 -0.91 -13.63
C PHE A 110 6.28 -0.51 -15.08
N LEU A 111 7.55 -0.55 -15.51
CA LEU A 111 7.96 -0.19 -16.88
C LEU A 111 8.34 -1.39 -17.77
N GLN A 112 8.50 -2.59 -17.20
CA GLN A 112 8.76 -3.80 -17.98
C GLN A 112 7.45 -4.31 -18.61
N GLU A 113 7.55 -4.86 -19.83
CA GLU A 113 6.41 -5.52 -20.50
C GLU A 113 6.06 -6.84 -19.80
N GLU A 114 7.07 -7.60 -19.38
CA GLU A 114 6.88 -8.85 -18.64
C GLU A 114 7.17 -8.67 -17.14
N PRO A 115 6.30 -9.20 -16.26
CA PRO A 115 6.52 -9.13 -14.82
C PRO A 115 7.77 -9.95 -14.44
N THR A 116 8.79 -9.29 -13.91
CA THR A 116 9.93 -10.00 -13.34
C THR A 116 9.51 -10.67 -12.03
N LEU A 117 9.75 -11.98 -11.93
CA LEU A 117 9.61 -12.71 -10.67
C LEU A 117 10.65 -12.17 -9.69
N PHE A 118 10.19 -11.46 -8.65
CA PHE A 118 11.05 -10.97 -7.59
C PHE A 118 11.63 -12.12 -6.75
N VAL A 119 10.78 -13.07 -6.35
CA VAL A 119 11.19 -14.24 -5.56
C VAL A 119 11.49 -15.43 -6.47
N LYS A 120 12.70 -15.97 -6.37
CA LYS A 120 13.15 -17.17 -7.07
C LYS A 120 13.57 -18.26 -6.07
N LYS A 121 13.43 -19.53 -6.45
CA LYS A 121 13.87 -20.66 -5.60
C LYS A 121 15.35 -20.50 -5.21
N PRO A 122 15.74 -20.87 -3.97
CA PRO A 122 14.94 -21.55 -2.94
C PRO A 122 14.07 -20.62 -2.08
N TRP A 123 14.04 -19.32 -2.37
CA TRP A 123 13.28 -18.34 -1.61
C TRP A 123 11.77 -18.45 -1.84
N HIS A 124 10.98 -18.02 -0.86
CA HIS A 124 9.52 -18.03 -0.91
C HIS A 124 8.96 -16.64 -0.64
N ILE A 125 7.77 -16.37 -1.19
CA ILE A 125 7.07 -15.10 -0.98
C ILE A 125 6.76 -14.95 0.51
N LEU A 126 7.16 -13.82 1.08
CA LEU A 126 6.83 -13.49 2.46
C LEU A 126 5.34 -13.19 2.59
N SER A 127 4.72 -13.76 3.62
CA SER A 127 3.38 -13.34 4.03
C SER A 127 3.43 -12.00 4.77
N ILE A 128 2.28 -11.29 4.81
CA ILE A 128 2.16 -10.04 5.59
C ILE A 128 2.47 -10.26 7.08
N HIS A 129 2.13 -11.43 7.63
CA HIS A 129 2.44 -11.79 9.02
C HIS A 129 3.95 -11.88 9.25
N GLN A 130 4.68 -12.55 8.36
CA GLN A 130 6.14 -12.63 8.45
C GLN A 130 6.80 -11.26 8.30
N LYS A 131 6.37 -10.46 7.32
CA LYS A 131 6.87 -9.08 7.13
C LYS A 131 6.71 -8.26 8.41
N ILE A 132 5.50 -8.24 8.98
CA ILE A 132 5.23 -7.47 10.19
C ILE A 132 6.05 -7.97 11.37
N ALA A 133 6.19 -9.29 11.54
CA ALA A 133 7.03 -9.86 12.59
C ALA A 133 8.50 -9.41 12.45
N PHE A 134 9.05 -9.39 11.23
CA PHE A 134 10.41 -8.91 10.99
C PHE A 134 10.59 -7.42 11.26
N GLU A 135 9.63 -6.58 10.87
CA GLU A 135 9.66 -5.16 11.19
C GLU A 135 9.57 -4.89 12.68
N ASP A 136 8.73 -5.64 13.39
CA ASP A 136 8.57 -5.48 14.84
C ASP A 136 9.85 -5.92 15.57
N GLU A 137 10.50 -6.99 15.12
CA GLU A 137 11.78 -7.42 15.66
C GLU A 137 12.90 -6.41 15.35
N LEU A 138 12.93 -5.86 14.13
CA LEU A 138 13.89 -4.82 13.76
C LEU A 138 13.74 -3.58 14.63
N LYS A 139 12.51 -3.14 14.91
CA LYS A 139 12.22 -1.99 15.79
C LYS A 139 12.80 -2.18 17.19
N LYS A 140 12.64 -3.37 17.77
CA LYS A 140 13.27 -3.71 19.07
C LYS A 140 14.79 -3.57 19.01
N GLY A 141 15.41 -4.05 17.94
CA GLY A 141 16.86 -4.00 17.74
C GLY A 141 17.44 -2.59 17.59
N ILE A 142 16.67 -1.64 17.05
CA ILE A 142 17.11 -0.25 16.84
C ILE A 142 16.64 0.73 17.92
N GLY A 143 15.98 0.24 18.98
CA GLY A 143 15.55 1.05 20.12
C GLY A 143 14.47 2.10 19.80
N LYS A 144 13.60 1.81 18.84
CA LYS A 144 12.47 2.69 18.44
C LYS A 144 11.12 2.04 18.70
#